data_AF-A0A7I8VUQ0-F1
#
_entry.id   AF-A0A7I8VUQ0-F1
#
_cell.length_a   1.000
_cell.length_b   1.000
_cell.length_c   1.000
_cell.angle_alpha   90.00
_cell.angle_beta   90.00
_cell.angle_gamma   90.00
#
_symmetry.space_group_name_H-M   'P 1'
#
loop_
_entity.id
_entity.type
_entity.pdbx_description
1 polymer ?
#
loop_
_entity_poly.entity_id
_entity_poly.type
_entity_poly.pdbx_seq_one_letter_code
_entity_poly.pdbx_strand_id
1 'polypeptide(L)'
;MPERNERANNAIQWLLQGVALILVQQKPLEKIRLLTNEEYREQGRIETEKALAELRKYCQSPDCNAWKTVSRLESPARFASFIAGSSHLTSDEIRIYDELSDDESLIQTDDDSECTDFYLSSPP
;
A
#
# COMPACT_ATOMS: atom_id res chain seq x y z
N MET A 1 45.43 -5.60 44.03
CA MET A 1 45.24 -4.79 42.81
C MET A 1 44.99 -5.76 41.67
N PRO A 2 43.91 -5.64 40.90
CA PRO A 2 43.65 -6.55 39.79
C PRO A 2 44.80 -6.45 38.78
N GLU A 3 45.32 -7.60 38.36
CA GLU A 3 46.47 -7.66 37.47
C GLU A 3 46.13 -7.02 36.11
N ARG A 4 47.15 -6.49 35.44
CA ARG A 4 47.00 -5.76 34.17
C ARG A 4 46.27 -6.58 33.09
N ASN A 5 46.44 -7.91 33.13
CA ASN A 5 45.79 -8.90 32.27
C ASN A 5 44.27 -8.98 32.49
N GLU A 6 43.79 -8.84 33.74
CA GLU A 6 42.39 -8.96 34.11
C GLU A 6 41.57 -7.75 33.61
N ARG A 7 42.17 -6.56 33.71
CA ARG A 7 41.61 -5.34 33.12
C ARG A 7 41.51 -5.43 31.60
N ALA A 8 42.55 -5.96 30.95
CA ALA A 8 42.60 -6.13 29.51
C ALA A 8 41.55 -7.15 29.03
N ASN A 9 41.41 -8.30 29.71
CA ASN A 9 40.43 -9.33 29.38
C ASN A 9 38.99 -8.83 29.54
N ASN A 10 38.71 -8.11 30.63
CA ASN A 10 37.39 -7.53 30.83
C ASN A 10 37.08 -6.46 29.76
N ALA A 11 38.05 -5.63 29.38
CA ALA A 11 37.88 -4.66 28.30
C ALA A 11 37.61 -5.35 26.95
N ILE A 12 38.32 -6.44 26.64
CA ILE A 12 38.06 -7.26 25.44
C ILE A 12 36.65 -7.86 25.49
N GLN A 13 36.23 -8.40 26.63
CA GLN A 13 34.88 -8.93 26.81
C GLN A 13 33.81 -7.85 26.62
N TRP A 14 34.01 -6.65 27.16
CA TRP A 14 33.09 -5.51 26.94
C TRP A 14 33.02 -5.10 25.47
N LEU A 15 34.16 -5.08 24.77
CA LEU A 15 34.21 -4.81 23.34
C LEU A 15 33.48 -5.89 22.53
N LEU A 16 33.73 -7.17 22.82
CA LEU A 16 33.06 -8.28 22.14
C LEU A 16 31.55 -8.30 22.41
N GLN A 17 31.14 -8.09 23.65
CA GLN A 17 29.73 -8.03 24.05
C GLN A 17 29.01 -6.84 23.41
N GLY A 18 29.67 -5.68 23.35
CA GLY A 18 29.16 -4.49 22.66
C GLY A 18 29.02 -4.72 21.15
N VAL A 19 30.03 -5.28 20.50
CA VAL A 19 29.97 -5.63 19.07
C VAL A 19 28.87 -6.65 18.80
N ALA A 20 28.72 -7.68 19.64
CA ALA A 20 27.66 -8.67 19.51
C ALA A 20 26.26 -8.04 19.62
N LEU A 21 26.04 -7.14 20.58
CA LEU A 21 24.79 -6.38 20.71
C LEU A 21 24.49 -5.52 19.47
N ILE A 22 25.52 -4.87 18.91
CA ILE A 22 25.40 -4.09 17.68
C ILE A 22 25.03 -4.98 16.49
N LEU A 23 25.66 -6.15 16.34
CA LEU A 23 25.37 -7.09 15.26
C LEU A 23 23.97 -7.70 15.37
N VAL A 24 23.47 -7.96 16.58
CA VAL A 24 22.10 -8.45 16.82
C VAL A 24 21.04 -7.36 16.54
N GLN A 25 21.37 -6.09 16.75
CA GLN A 25 20.47 -4.96 16.50
C GLN A 25 20.42 -4.52 15.02
N GLN A 26 21.39 -4.91 14.21
CA GLN A 26 21.31 -4.77 12.76
C GLN A 26 20.37 -5.84 12.20
N LYS A 27 19.05 -5.63 12.34
CA LYS A 27 18.07 -6.36 11.54
C LYS A 27 18.50 -6.22 10.09
N PRO A 28 18.70 -7.32 9.34
CA PRO A 28 19.07 -7.23 7.95
C PRO A 28 18.00 -6.39 7.25
N LEU A 29 18.43 -5.36 6.53
CA LEU A 29 17.53 -4.56 5.71
C LEU A 29 16.81 -5.53 4.78
N GLU A 30 15.51 -5.75 5.03
CA GLU A 30 14.69 -6.59 4.18
C GLU A 30 14.79 -6.00 2.77
N LYS A 31 15.36 -6.78 1.84
CA LYS A 31 15.48 -6.33 0.45
C LYS A 31 14.07 -6.10 -0.07
N ILE A 32 13.75 -4.86 -0.40
CA ILE A 32 12.49 -4.49 -1.02
C ILE A 32 12.43 -5.24 -2.35
N ARG A 33 11.61 -6.29 -2.41
CA ARG A 33 11.30 -7.00 -3.64
C ARG A 33 10.04 -6.39 -4.24
N LEU A 34 10.01 -6.29 -5.56
CA LEU A 34 8.78 -5.95 -6.27
C LEU A 34 7.74 -7.04 -6.03
N LEU A 35 6.47 -6.64 -5.97
CA LEU A 35 5.36 -7.56 -5.86
C LEU A 35 5.13 -8.25 -7.20
N THR A 36 4.71 -9.50 -7.15
CA THR A 36 4.10 -10.14 -8.32
C THR A 36 2.75 -9.48 -8.62
N ASN A 37 2.26 -9.62 -9.85
CA ASN A 37 0.96 -9.04 -10.24
C ASN A 37 -0.17 -9.54 -9.33
N GLU A 38 -0.15 -10.82 -8.98
CA GLU A 38 -1.13 -11.42 -8.07
C GLU A 38 -1.06 -10.81 -6.66
N GLU A 39 0.14 -10.66 -6.10
CA GLU A 39 0.32 -10.02 -4.78
C GLU A 39 -0.18 -8.57 -4.78
N TYR A 40 0.06 -7.83 -5.87
CA TYR A 40 -0.42 -6.46 -6.01
C TYR A 40 -1.96 -6.42 -6.06
N ARG A 41 -2.58 -7.31 -6.85
CA ARG A 41 -4.05 -7.41 -6.94
C ARG A 41 -4.67 -7.74 -5.60
N GLU A 42 -4.11 -8.71 -4.87
CA GLU A 42 -4.64 -9.11 -3.57
C GLU A 42 -4.49 -8.01 -2.52
N GLN A 43 -3.36 -7.29 -2.50
CA GLN A 43 -3.21 -6.13 -1.64
C GLN A 43 -4.23 -5.03 -1.97
N GLY A 44 -4.45 -4.76 -3.26
CA GLY A 44 -5.47 -3.84 -3.72
C GLY A 44 -6.86 -4.24 -3.22
N ARG A 45 -7.21 -5.52 -3.30
CA ARG A 45 -8.47 -6.07 -2.81
C ARG A 45 -8.64 -5.87 -1.30
N ILE A 46 -7.63 -6.24 -0.52
CA ILE A 46 -7.64 -6.14 0.95
C ILE A 46 -7.77 -4.69 1.41
N GLU A 47 -6.94 -3.79 0.85
CA GLU A 47 -6.93 -2.39 1.30
C GLU A 47 -8.21 -1.66 0.85
N THR A 48 -8.74 -1.99 -0.34
CA THR A 48 -10.03 -1.46 -0.79
C THR A 48 -11.16 -1.90 0.13
N GLU A 49 -11.22 -3.18 0.49
CA GLU A 49 -12.23 -3.71 1.42
C GLU A 49 -12.19 -2.99 2.77
N LYS A 50 -10.98 -2.83 3.33
CA LYS A 50 -10.76 -2.11 4.58
C LYS A 50 -11.16 -0.64 4.50
N ALA A 51 -10.72 0.08 3.46
CA ALA A 51 -11.05 1.48 3.26
C ALA A 51 -12.56 1.71 3.09
N LEU A 52 -13.26 0.81 2.38
CA LEU A 52 -14.71 0.86 2.24
C LEU A 52 -15.43 0.60 3.58
N ALA A 53 -14.93 -0.31 4.41
CA ALA A 53 -15.46 -0.55 5.74
C ALA A 53 -15.29 0.68 6.66
N GLU A 54 -14.11 1.28 6.65
CA GLU A 54 -13.82 2.52 7.38
C GLU A 54 -14.70 3.68 6.89
N LEU A 55 -14.89 3.80 5.57
CA LEU A 55 -15.78 4.80 4.98
C LEU A 55 -17.23 4.64 5.48
N ARG A 56 -17.76 3.40 5.47
CA ARG A 56 -19.12 3.15 5.99
C ARG A 56 -19.24 3.57 7.45
N LYS A 57 -18.26 3.20 8.28
CA LYS A 57 -18.23 3.55 9.69
C LYS A 57 -18.18 5.06 9.90
N TYR A 58 -17.35 5.77 9.15
CA TYR A 58 -17.29 7.23 9.20
C TYR A 58 -18.64 7.86 8.81
N CYS A 59 -19.25 7.39 7.73
CA CYS A 59 -20.54 7.92 7.29
C CYS A 59 -21.69 7.69 8.29
N GLN A 60 -21.58 6.70 9.16
CA GLN A 60 -22.53 6.43 10.25
C GLN A 60 -22.20 7.19 11.54
N SER A 61 -21.03 7.84 11.63
CA SER A 61 -20.61 8.59 12.80
C SER A 61 -21.26 9.99 12.84
N PRO A 62 -21.41 10.59 14.03
CA PRO A 62 -21.90 11.97 14.16
C PRO A 62 -20.96 13.02 13.54
N ASP A 63 -19.72 12.66 13.22
CA ASP A 63 -18.72 13.56 12.62
C ASP A 63 -18.90 13.72 11.11
N CYS A 64 -19.71 12.86 10.49
CA CYS A 64 -20.05 12.96 9.08
C CYS A 64 -21.08 14.07 8.85
N ASN A 65 -20.73 15.05 8.02
CA ASN A 65 -21.71 16.02 7.53
C ASN A 65 -22.57 15.39 6.42
N ALA A 66 -23.57 14.60 6.83
CA ALA A 66 -24.43 13.83 5.94
C ALA A 66 -25.09 14.69 4.85
N TRP A 67 -25.59 15.88 5.20
CA TRP A 67 -26.27 16.76 4.24
C TRP A 67 -25.34 17.33 3.19
N LYS A 68 -24.13 17.75 3.59
CA LYS A 68 -23.12 18.21 2.63
C LYS A 68 -22.70 17.08 1.69
N THR A 69 -22.52 15.87 2.21
CA THR A 69 -22.17 14.70 1.39
C THR A 69 -23.29 14.38 0.40
N VAL A 70 -24.53 14.21 0.89
CA VAL A 70 -25.71 13.87 0.06
C VAL A 70 -25.96 14.90 -1.04
N SER A 71 -25.74 16.19 -0.76
CA SER A 71 -25.95 17.26 -1.75
C SER A 71 -25.02 17.20 -2.98
N ARG A 72 -23.92 16.44 -2.90
CA ARG A 72 -22.90 16.34 -3.96
C ARG A 72 -22.95 15.02 -4.73
N LEU A 73 -23.79 14.09 -4.32
CA LEU A 73 -23.86 12.76 -4.91
C LEU A 73 -24.84 12.72 -6.07
N GLU A 74 -24.45 12.02 -7.15
CA GLU A 74 -25.33 11.76 -8.29
C GLU A 74 -26.53 10.89 -7.89
N SER A 75 -26.28 9.84 -7.09
CA SER A 75 -27.33 8.94 -6.60
C SER A 75 -27.26 8.79 -5.07
N PRO A 76 -27.95 9.65 -4.32
CA PRO A 76 -28.06 9.54 -2.86
C PRO A 76 -28.63 8.19 -2.39
N ALA A 77 -29.58 7.63 -3.14
CA ALA A 77 -30.22 6.36 -2.79
C ALA A 77 -29.23 5.19 -2.84
N ARG A 78 -28.41 5.11 -3.89
CA ARG A 78 -27.36 4.08 -4.01
C ARG A 78 -26.36 4.20 -2.87
N PHE A 79 -25.97 5.42 -2.52
CA PHE A 79 -25.06 5.68 -1.41
C PHE A 79 -25.64 5.28 -0.05
N ALA A 80 -26.93 5.55 0.20
CA ALA A 80 -27.60 5.10 1.43
C ALA A 80 -27.61 3.57 1.55
N SER A 81 -27.91 2.85 0.47
CA SER A 81 -27.85 1.38 0.44
C SER A 81 -26.44 0.85 0.71
N PHE A 82 -25.42 1.50 0.15
CA PHE A 82 -24.01 1.16 0.41
C PHE A 82 -23.64 1.32 1.89
N ILE A 83 -24.01 2.43 2.53
CA ILE A 83 -23.77 2.66 3.96
C ILE A 83 -24.51 1.63 4.81
N ALA A 84 -25.71 1.21 4.41
CA ALA A 84 -26.49 0.19 5.08
C ALA A 84 -25.89 -1.24 4.93
N GLY A 85 -24.80 -1.40 4.19
CA GLY A 85 -24.07 -2.66 4.05
C GLY A 85 -24.26 -3.36 2.71
N SER A 86 -24.98 -2.76 1.76
CA SER A 86 -25.05 -3.30 0.39
C SER A 86 -23.70 -3.20 -0.33
N SER A 87 -23.57 -3.95 -1.42
CA SER A 87 -22.41 -3.88 -2.31
C SER A 87 -22.16 -2.45 -2.81
N HIS A 88 -20.88 -2.10 -2.98
CA HIS A 88 -20.48 -0.83 -3.60
C HIS A 88 -20.63 -0.85 -5.12
N LEU A 89 -20.62 -2.04 -5.73
CA LEU A 89 -20.83 -2.27 -7.15
C LEU A 89 -22.24 -2.79 -7.41
N THR A 90 -22.80 -2.34 -8.53
CA THR A 90 -24.02 -2.86 -9.12
C THR A 90 -23.72 -4.09 -9.96
N SER A 91 -24.73 -4.94 -10.17
CA SER A 91 -24.58 -6.13 -11.02
C SER A 91 -24.20 -5.78 -12.46
N ASP A 92 -24.67 -4.64 -12.97
CA ASP A 92 -24.34 -4.18 -14.32
C ASP A 92 -22.87 -3.77 -14.43
N GLU A 93 -22.32 -3.05 -13.45
CA GLU A 93 -20.90 -2.69 -13.44
C GLU A 93 -20.00 -3.93 -13.41
N ILE A 94 -20.37 -4.94 -12.63
CA ILE A 94 -19.63 -6.21 -12.58
C ILE A 94 -19.70 -6.90 -13.95
N ARG A 95 -20.90 -7.01 -14.53
CA ARG A 95 -21.10 -7.62 -15.86
C ARG A 95 -20.28 -6.91 -16.95
N ILE A 96 -20.27 -5.57 -16.94
CA ILE A 96 -19.50 -4.77 -17.90
C ILE A 96 -18.00 -5.01 -17.71
N TYR A 97 -17.53 -5.07 -16.46
CA TYR A 97 -16.12 -5.35 -16.18
C TYR A 97 -15.71 -6.74 -16.68
N ASP A 98 -16.52 -7.76 -16.41
CA ASP A 98 -16.25 -9.14 -16.85
C ASP A 98 -16.17 -9.21 -18.39
N GLU A 99 -17.15 -8.61 -19.09
CA GLU A 99 -17.21 -8.54 -20.56
C GLU A 99 -15.98 -7.84 -21.16
N LEU A 100 -15.51 -6.74 -20.54
CA LEU A 100 -14.31 -6.02 -20.97
C LEU A 100 -13.02 -6.76 -20.62
N SER A 101 -13.00 -7.55 -19.55
CA SER A 101 -11.82 -8.29 -19.12
C SER A 101 -11.55 -9.52 -20.01
N ASP A 102 -12.60 -10.10 -20.59
CA ASP A 102 -12.51 -11.19 -21.56
C ASP A 102 -12.06 -10.69 -22.95
N ASP A 103 -12.24 -9.40 -23.25
CA ASP A 103 -11.77 -8.72 -24.46
C ASP A 103 -10.41 -8.03 -24.26
N GLU A 104 -9.41 -8.82 -23.81
CA GLU A 104 -7.98 -8.47 -23.73
C GLU A 104 -7.34 -8.18 -25.11
N SER A 105 -8.13 -7.84 -26.14
CA SER A 105 -7.65 -7.47 -27.48
C SER A 105 -7.52 -5.96 -27.69
N LEU A 106 -8.08 -5.14 -26.78
CA LEU A 106 -8.13 -3.68 -26.91
C LEU A 106 -7.12 -2.91 -26.06
N ILE A 107 -6.31 -3.60 -25.24
CA ILE A 107 -5.07 -3.00 -24.75
C ILE A 107 -4.05 -3.09 -25.89
N GLN A 108 -4.19 -2.20 -26.87
CA GLN A 108 -3.05 -1.81 -27.69
C GLN A 108 -2.05 -1.17 -26.73
N THR A 109 -1.16 -1.97 -26.15
CA THR A 109 0.16 -1.47 -25.83
C THR A 109 0.78 -1.12 -27.18
N ASP A 110 0.69 0.15 -27.56
CA ASP A 110 1.56 0.72 -28.59
C ASP A 110 2.99 0.63 -28.02
N ASP A 111 3.57 -0.56 -28.14
CA ASP A 111 4.99 -0.85 -27.94
C ASP A 111 5.74 -0.26 -29.14
N ASP A 112 5.76 1.07 -29.23
CA ASP A 112 6.50 1.83 -30.24
C ASP A 112 6.82 3.27 -29.76
N SER A 113 7.10 3.48 -28.47
CA SER A 113 7.76 4.73 -28.02
C SER A 113 9.24 4.48 -27.77
N GLU A 114 10.01 4.76 -28.81
CA GLU A 114 11.46 4.96 -28.80
C GLU A 114 11.90 5.75 -27.55
N CYS A 115 12.77 5.16 -26.74
CA CYS A 115 13.41 5.83 -25.60
C CYS A 115 14.32 6.94 -26.13
N THR A 116 13.78 8.15 -26.28
CA THR A 116 14.56 9.34 -26.63
C THR A 116 14.63 10.29 -25.44
N ASP A 117 15.80 10.25 -24.81
CA ASP A 117 16.47 11.29 -24.03
C ASP A 117 15.62 12.46 -23.47
N PHE A 118 15.06 12.28 -22.27
CA PHE A 118 14.61 13.40 -21.43
C PHE A 118 15.74 13.99 -20.54
N TYR A 119 16.95 13.42 -20.53
CA TYR A 119 18.04 13.87 -19.64
C TYR A 119 18.99 14.94 -20.21
N LEU A 120 18.76 15.48 -21.41
CA LEU A 120 19.66 16.47 -22.04
C LEU A 120 19.10 17.90 -22.18
N SER A 121 18.00 18.24 -21.51
CA SER A 121 17.62 19.66 -21.34
C SER A 121 17.32 20.00 -19.89
N SER A 122 18.38 20.08 -19.09
CA SER A 122 18.43 21.11 -18.05
C SER A 122 18.90 22.41 -18.70
N PRO A 123 18.07 23.48 -18.74
CA PRO A 123 18.60 24.81 -19.00
C PRO A 123 19.31 25.32 -17.74
N PRO A 124 20.42 26.08 -17.88
CA PRO A 124 21.07 26.79 -16.78
C PRO A 124 20.23 27.94 -16.22
#